data_AF-A0A0J0YDB4-F1
#
_entry.id   AF-A0A0J0YDB4-F1
#
_cell.length_a   1.000
_cell.length_b   1.000
_cell.length_c   1.000
_cell.angle_alpha   90.00
_cell.angle_beta   90.00
_cell.angle_gamma   90.00
#
_symmetry.space_group_name_H-M   'P 1'
#
loop_
_entity.id
_entity.type
_entity.pdbx_description
1 polymer ?
#
loop_
_entity_poly.entity_id
_entity_poly.type
_entity_poly.pdbx_seq_one_letter_code
_entity_poly.pdbx_strand_id
1 'polypeptide(L)'
;MKKVFLFAIAILFFNSCQNDEATSADSSFAMKSASADYSGYPATVQTVSGNITTNTTWTNDRVWEVSGVVRVIGAKLTIQPGTFIKAKVLGSGVATGVLVITKTGQIDAQGTAASPVIFTSFNLLDGNAATKATPGDFGGLVLLGDAQVNTGVTTNVIEGLGDQPNPSDFYYGGTNNAHNAGALNYVRIEFAGRILDATTGVEINGLTLGGVGSGTVIDHVQVSYGRDDSFEFFGGTVNASHLVSFAPDDDNFDFDFGYTGSITKAIAIADKDSTHSLSGGNPDSNGIELDNNATGTSTAIITRPVISQLSIIGASSSTNAALYENAIHVRRLGQISLSNVTVTGYLTGIRWESPSLPANSTWSLLSVHGFTNPVLPVGTALGFGSTTSTVSPATAWGLTQPFFNDGTLNFAGATGAFKTEANWTNTWTKFTNF
;
A
#
# COMPACT_ATOMS: atom_id res chain seq x y z
N MET A 1 54.56 -54.91 42.21
CA MET A 1 53.41 -54.23 42.84
C MET A 1 53.56 -52.72 42.65
N LYS A 2 52.47 -52.08 42.21
CA LYS A 2 52.12 -50.65 42.33
C LYS A 2 53.20 -49.58 42.07
N LYS A 3 52.98 -48.87 40.95
CA LYS A 3 53.55 -47.55 40.60
C LYS A 3 53.16 -46.50 41.64
N VAL A 4 54.11 -45.68 42.08
CA VAL A 4 53.88 -44.38 42.75
C VAL A 4 55.03 -43.42 42.40
N PHE A 5 54.63 -42.32 41.73
CA PHE A 5 55.14 -40.95 41.75
C PHE A 5 56.62 -40.63 41.52
N LEU A 6 56.87 -39.70 40.58
CA LEU A 6 57.55 -38.46 40.93
C LEU A 6 57.06 -37.29 40.06
N PHE A 7 56.86 -36.16 40.75
CA PHE A 7 56.42 -34.84 40.31
C PHE A 7 57.42 -34.16 39.37
N ALA A 8 56.92 -33.33 38.44
CA ALA A 8 57.64 -32.16 37.94
C ALA A 8 56.69 -30.97 37.84
N ILE A 9 57.18 -29.84 38.31
CA ILE A 9 56.51 -28.59 38.68
C ILE A 9 56.01 -27.82 37.44
N ALA A 10 54.75 -27.37 37.49
CA ALA A 10 54.18 -26.41 36.54
C ALA A 10 54.35 -24.98 37.09
N ILE A 11 55.00 -24.10 36.32
CA ILE A 11 55.11 -22.66 36.60
C ILE A 11 54.09 -21.94 35.71
N LEU A 12 53.19 -21.21 36.39
CA LEU A 12 52.24 -20.26 35.83
C LEU A 12 52.97 -19.03 35.28
N PHE A 13 52.70 -18.70 34.02
CA PHE A 13 52.79 -17.33 33.51
C PHE A 13 51.41 -16.93 33.00
N PHE A 14 50.86 -15.86 33.60
CA PHE A 14 49.68 -15.17 33.10
C PHE A 14 50.03 -14.49 31.77
N ASN A 15 49.37 -14.91 30.69
CA ASN A 15 49.15 -14.07 29.52
C ASN A 15 47.65 -14.11 29.20
N SER A 16 47.05 -12.94 29.32
CA SER A 16 45.70 -12.59 28.89
C SER A 16 45.62 -12.78 27.38
N CYS A 17 44.97 -13.85 26.91
CA CYS A 17 44.45 -13.87 25.55
C CYS A 17 43.24 -12.93 25.51
N GLN A 18 43.41 -11.78 24.84
CA GLN A 18 42.31 -11.07 24.21
C GLN A 18 41.60 -12.07 23.30
N ASN A 19 40.37 -12.45 23.67
CA ASN A 19 39.41 -12.83 22.65
C ASN A 19 38.98 -11.50 22.03
N ASP A 20 39.40 -11.28 20.78
CA ASP A 20 38.79 -10.29 19.93
C ASP A 20 37.31 -10.68 19.78
N GLU A 21 36.48 -10.06 20.62
CA GLU A 21 35.06 -9.88 20.35
C GLU A 21 34.97 -9.22 18.98
N ALA A 22 34.74 -10.04 17.96
CA ALA A 22 34.26 -9.55 16.68
C ALA A 22 32.94 -8.85 16.98
N THR A 23 33.00 -7.52 17.04
CA THR A 23 31.85 -6.63 16.95
C THR A 23 31.09 -7.01 15.68
N SER A 24 30.14 -7.93 15.80
CA SER A 24 29.07 -8.07 14.83
C SER A 24 28.28 -6.78 14.92
N ALA A 25 28.62 -5.84 14.05
CA ALA A 25 27.75 -4.72 13.75
C ALA A 25 26.39 -5.30 13.38
N ASP A 26 25.44 -5.09 14.28
CA ASP A 26 24.06 -5.46 14.15
C ASP A 26 23.51 -4.85 12.86
N SER A 27 23.16 -5.71 11.90
CA SER A 27 22.55 -5.32 10.63
C SER A 27 21.02 -5.43 10.68
N SER A 28 20.42 -5.54 11.87
CA SER A 28 18.97 -5.63 12.07
C SER A 28 18.18 -4.40 11.64
N PHE A 29 18.84 -3.29 11.31
CA PHE A 29 18.22 -2.08 10.77
C PHE A 29 18.37 -1.93 9.25
N ALA A 30 18.98 -2.91 8.57
CA ALA A 30 18.94 -2.92 7.12
C ALA A 30 17.53 -3.30 6.68
N MET A 31 16.81 -2.33 6.08
CA MET A 31 15.73 -2.63 5.14
C MET A 31 16.25 -3.78 4.26
N LYS A 32 15.63 -4.97 4.34
CA LYS A 32 16.13 -6.15 3.62
C LYS A 32 16.34 -5.73 2.18
N SER A 33 17.58 -5.83 1.69
CA SER A 33 17.91 -5.32 0.38
C SER A 33 16.94 -5.92 -0.62
N ALA A 34 16.20 -5.07 -1.32
CA ALA A 34 15.38 -5.44 -2.48
C ALA A 34 16.24 -5.91 -3.67
N SER A 35 17.39 -6.54 -3.39
CA SER A 35 18.47 -6.81 -4.34
C SER A 35 18.27 -8.11 -5.13
N ALA A 36 17.05 -8.65 -5.21
CA ALA A 36 16.80 -9.89 -5.92
C ALA A 36 15.89 -9.75 -7.16
N ASP A 37 15.21 -8.62 -7.41
CA ASP A 37 14.15 -8.60 -8.45
C ASP A 37 14.40 -7.67 -9.65
N TYR A 38 15.58 -7.05 -9.71
CA TYR A 38 15.96 -6.17 -10.81
C TYR A 38 17.16 -6.71 -11.60
N SER A 39 17.46 -8.02 -11.51
CA SER A 39 18.40 -8.62 -12.46
C SER A 39 17.74 -8.71 -13.84
N GLY A 40 18.26 -7.97 -14.82
CA GLY A 40 17.82 -8.07 -16.21
C GLY A 40 16.84 -6.97 -16.69
N TYR A 41 16.67 -5.87 -15.96
CA TYR A 41 16.06 -4.69 -16.57
C TYR A 41 16.95 -4.15 -17.71
N PRO A 42 16.38 -3.51 -18.74
CA PRO A 42 17.17 -3.02 -19.86
C PRO A 42 18.11 -1.88 -19.47
N ALA A 43 19.34 -1.89 -19.99
CA ALA A 43 20.30 -0.79 -19.75
C ALA A 43 19.89 0.53 -20.42
N THR A 44 19.09 0.47 -21.49
CA THR A 44 18.60 1.66 -22.19
C THR A 44 17.56 2.38 -21.32
N VAL A 45 17.74 3.69 -21.15
CA VAL A 45 16.79 4.56 -20.45
C VAL A 45 16.23 5.59 -21.43
N GLN A 46 14.91 5.80 -21.41
CA GLN A 46 14.25 6.85 -22.16
C GLN A 46 13.48 7.77 -21.20
N THR A 47 13.91 9.03 -21.11
CA THR A 47 13.20 10.04 -20.33
C THR A 47 11.93 10.48 -21.04
N VAL A 48 10.84 10.61 -20.29
CA VAL A 48 9.54 11.17 -20.72
C VAL A 48 9.16 12.33 -19.81
N SER A 49 8.59 13.38 -20.38
CA SER A 49 8.15 14.58 -19.67
C SER A 49 6.96 15.24 -20.37
N GLY A 50 6.19 16.04 -19.63
CA GLY A 50 5.08 16.80 -20.18
C GLY A 50 3.89 15.94 -20.61
N ASN A 51 3.29 16.26 -21.76
CA ASN A 51 2.01 15.70 -22.17
C ASN A 51 2.18 14.62 -23.25
N ILE A 52 1.51 13.49 -23.04
CA ILE A 52 1.24 12.44 -24.02
C ILE A 52 -0.14 12.71 -24.60
N THR A 53 -0.17 13.34 -25.79
CA THR A 53 -1.41 13.75 -26.49
C THR A 53 -1.73 12.88 -27.70
N THR A 54 -0.89 11.89 -27.98
CA THR A 54 -1.10 10.89 -29.03
C THR A 54 -0.89 9.50 -28.45
N ASN A 55 -1.56 8.51 -29.04
CA ASN A 55 -1.43 7.12 -28.60
C ASN A 55 0.05 6.71 -28.60
N THR A 56 0.52 6.26 -27.44
CA THR A 56 1.94 5.98 -27.19
C THR A 56 2.07 4.60 -26.58
N THR A 57 3.14 3.89 -26.92
CA THR A 57 3.46 2.59 -26.33
C THR A 57 4.78 2.66 -25.59
N TRP A 58 4.75 2.29 -24.31
CA TRP A 58 5.94 2.04 -23.52
C TRP A 58 6.30 0.56 -23.62
N THR A 59 7.44 0.30 -24.26
CA THR A 59 7.95 -1.05 -24.54
C THR A 59 8.83 -1.55 -23.39
N ASN A 60 9.11 -2.86 -23.37
CA ASN A 60 9.91 -3.51 -22.31
C ASN A 60 11.41 -3.65 -22.65
N ASP A 61 11.86 -3.09 -23.76
CA ASP A 61 13.27 -3.07 -24.19
C ASP A 61 14.07 -1.89 -23.62
N ARG A 62 13.43 -1.03 -22.81
CA ARG A 62 14.05 0.09 -22.10
C ARG A 62 13.34 0.36 -20.77
N VAL A 63 14.05 1.06 -19.88
CA VAL A 63 13.45 1.70 -18.70
C VAL A 63 12.88 3.05 -19.11
N TRP A 64 11.64 3.32 -18.71
CA TRP A 64 11.01 4.63 -18.89
C TRP A 64 11.26 5.50 -17.66
N GLU A 65 11.84 6.67 -17.86
CA GLU A 65 12.18 7.59 -16.78
C GLU A 65 11.24 8.80 -16.79
N VAL A 66 10.33 8.86 -15.84
CA VAL A 66 9.29 9.90 -15.71
C VAL A 66 9.89 11.14 -15.04
N SER A 67 10.01 12.23 -15.80
CA SER A 67 10.55 13.50 -15.34
C SER A 67 9.44 14.51 -15.05
N GLY A 68 9.27 14.86 -13.77
CA GLY A 68 8.21 15.75 -13.33
C GLY A 68 6.84 15.05 -13.31
N VAL A 69 5.80 15.80 -13.67
CA VAL A 69 4.43 15.29 -13.86
C VAL A 69 4.21 15.02 -15.35
N VAL A 70 4.03 13.74 -15.71
CA VAL A 70 3.68 13.31 -17.06
C VAL A 70 2.17 13.07 -17.15
N ARG A 71 1.53 13.61 -18.18
CA ARG A 71 0.07 13.55 -18.35
C ARG A 71 -0.32 12.83 -19.62
N VAL A 72 -1.26 11.90 -19.55
CA VAL A 72 -1.92 11.30 -20.71
C VAL A 72 -3.25 12.01 -20.93
N ILE A 73 -3.38 12.73 -22.05
CA ILE A 73 -4.51 13.64 -22.32
C ILE A 73 -5.09 13.36 -23.70
N GLY A 74 -6.37 12.98 -23.76
CA GLY A 74 -7.05 12.69 -25.03
C GLY A 74 -6.44 11.51 -25.82
N ALA A 75 -5.63 10.69 -25.17
CA ALA A 75 -4.83 9.64 -25.78
C ALA A 75 -4.78 8.39 -24.90
N LYS A 76 -4.32 7.28 -25.49
CA LYS A 76 -4.07 6.02 -24.78
C LYS A 76 -2.57 5.77 -24.61
N LEU A 77 -2.13 5.56 -23.38
CA LEU A 77 -0.81 5.04 -23.05
C LEU A 77 -0.90 3.52 -22.88
N THR A 78 -0.25 2.76 -23.76
CA THR A 78 -0.14 1.30 -23.65
C THR A 78 1.22 0.95 -23.03
N ILE A 79 1.26 0.11 -22.01
CA ILE A 79 2.50 -0.34 -21.35
C ILE A 79 2.60 -1.85 -21.49
N GLN A 80 3.70 -2.32 -22.10
CA GLN A 80 3.93 -3.73 -22.35
C GLN A 80 4.27 -4.50 -21.06
N PRO A 81 3.97 -5.81 -21.00
CA PRO A 81 4.40 -6.65 -19.89
C PRO A 81 5.92 -6.62 -19.68
N GLY A 82 6.36 -6.60 -18.42
CA GLY A 82 7.78 -6.56 -18.06
C GLY A 82 8.44 -5.20 -18.24
N THR A 83 7.67 -4.13 -18.50
CA THR A 83 8.22 -2.77 -18.58
C THR A 83 8.55 -2.22 -17.20
N PHE A 84 9.74 -1.62 -17.09
CA PHE A 84 10.21 -0.92 -15.89
C PHE A 84 10.09 0.60 -16.06
N ILE A 85 9.59 1.26 -15.03
CA ILE A 85 9.39 2.70 -14.96
C ILE A 85 10.01 3.23 -13.66
N LYS A 86 10.75 4.34 -13.74
CA LYS A 86 11.30 5.06 -12.58
C LYS A 86 11.08 6.55 -12.67
N ALA A 87 11.31 7.25 -11.58
CA ALA A 87 11.36 8.71 -11.57
C ALA A 87 12.71 9.22 -12.08
N LYS A 88 12.71 10.40 -12.68
CA LYS A 88 13.92 11.23 -12.78
C LYS A 88 14.11 11.97 -11.47
N VAL A 89 15.29 11.88 -10.88
CA VAL A 89 15.64 12.67 -9.70
C VAL A 89 15.67 14.16 -10.09
N LEU A 90 14.81 14.95 -9.46
CA LEU A 90 14.78 16.42 -9.56
C LEU A 90 15.17 17.03 -8.19
N GLY A 91 15.21 18.36 -8.12
CA GLY A 91 15.51 19.07 -6.86
C GLY A 91 14.53 18.71 -5.73
N SER A 92 14.97 18.94 -4.49
CA SER A 92 14.13 18.74 -3.30
C SER A 92 12.81 19.52 -3.41
N GLY A 93 11.70 18.91 -2.97
CA GLY A 93 10.36 19.53 -3.01
C GLY A 93 9.73 19.65 -4.40
N VAL A 94 10.41 19.21 -5.47
CA VAL A 94 9.84 19.20 -6.82
C VAL A 94 9.11 17.87 -7.04
N ALA A 95 7.82 17.92 -7.38
CA ALA A 95 7.07 16.74 -7.80
C ALA A 95 7.75 16.09 -9.02
N THR A 96 8.07 14.81 -8.94
CA THR A 96 8.69 14.05 -10.02
C THR A 96 8.31 12.58 -9.93
N GLY A 97 8.34 11.88 -11.07
CA GLY A 97 7.89 10.49 -11.13
C GLY A 97 6.38 10.34 -10.97
N VAL A 98 5.60 11.36 -11.35
CA VAL A 98 4.14 11.32 -11.26
C VAL A 98 3.57 11.06 -12.66
N LEU A 99 2.80 9.99 -12.81
CA LEU A 99 2.06 9.70 -14.05
C LEU A 99 0.58 9.94 -13.81
N VAL A 100 0.01 10.88 -14.55
CA VAL A 100 -1.41 11.25 -14.45
C VAL A 100 -2.15 10.84 -15.72
N ILE A 101 -3.15 10.00 -15.56
CA ILE A 101 -4.13 9.67 -16.60
C ILE A 101 -5.30 10.61 -16.39
N THR A 102 -5.44 11.61 -17.24
CA THR A 102 -6.53 12.59 -17.08
C THR A 102 -7.87 11.98 -17.44
N LYS A 103 -8.96 12.68 -17.10
CA LYS A 103 -10.32 12.27 -17.44
C LYS A 103 -10.53 11.94 -18.93
N THR A 104 -9.74 12.54 -19.82
CA THR A 104 -9.80 12.31 -21.28
C THR A 104 -8.76 11.32 -21.78
N GLY A 105 -7.80 10.92 -20.95
CA GLY A 105 -6.78 9.94 -21.26
C GLY A 105 -7.17 8.52 -20.85
N GLN A 106 -6.38 7.55 -21.29
CA GLN A 106 -6.52 6.14 -20.91
C GLN A 106 -5.15 5.49 -20.71
N ILE A 107 -5.07 4.52 -19.80
CA ILE A 107 -3.91 3.64 -19.61
C ILE A 107 -4.27 2.19 -19.93
N ASP A 108 -3.34 1.44 -20.49
CA ASP A 108 -3.47 0.01 -20.70
C ASP A 108 -2.15 -0.67 -20.34
N ALA A 109 -1.99 -0.93 -19.05
CA ALA A 109 -0.82 -1.58 -18.47
C ALA A 109 -1.16 -3.05 -18.23
N GLN A 110 -0.73 -3.91 -19.16
CA GLN A 110 -1.03 -5.34 -19.16
C GLN A 110 0.23 -6.12 -18.81
N GLY A 111 0.57 -6.16 -17.53
CA GLY A 111 1.55 -7.11 -17.02
C GLY A 111 1.06 -8.54 -17.12
N THR A 112 1.93 -9.47 -16.74
CA THR A 112 1.54 -10.86 -16.49
C THR A 112 2.11 -11.29 -15.15
N ALA A 113 1.63 -12.41 -14.62
CA ALA A 113 2.14 -12.93 -13.36
C ALA A 113 3.67 -13.12 -13.36
N ALA A 114 4.25 -13.55 -14.49
CA ALA A 114 5.69 -13.75 -14.64
C ALA A 114 6.46 -12.50 -15.14
N SER A 115 5.76 -11.45 -15.57
CA SER A 115 6.36 -10.24 -16.12
C SER A 115 5.43 -9.04 -15.84
N PRO A 116 5.33 -8.63 -14.57
CA PRO A 116 4.50 -7.49 -14.21
C PRO A 116 5.05 -6.19 -14.81
N VAL A 117 4.20 -5.17 -14.92
CA VAL A 117 4.65 -3.79 -15.14
C VAL A 117 5.11 -3.22 -13.80
N ILE A 118 6.30 -2.62 -13.75
CA ILE A 118 6.91 -2.21 -12.47
C ILE A 118 7.25 -0.72 -12.50
N PHE A 119 6.55 0.04 -11.67
CA PHE A 119 6.93 1.41 -11.26
C PHE A 119 7.75 1.29 -9.98
N THR A 120 8.96 1.87 -9.94
CA THR A 120 9.84 1.69 -8.79
C THR A 120 10.82 2.83 -8.59
N SER A 121 11.56 2.75 -7.49
CA SER A 121 12.64 3.65 -7.12
C SER A 121 13.71 3.74 -8.20
N PHE A 122 14.16 4.97 -8.47
CA PHE A 122 15.28 5.21 -9.35
C PHE A 122 16.59 4.59 -8.84
N ASN A 123 16.74 4.43 -7.51
CA ASN A 123 17.89 3.81 -6.86
C ASN A 123 17.99 2.31 -7.20
N LEU A 124 16.89 1.63 -7.53
CA LEU A 124 16.93 0.20 -7.88
C LEU A 124 17.27 -0.04 -9.36
N LEU A 125 17.25 1.01 -10.18
CA LEU A 125 17.44 0.97 -11.64
C LEU A 125 18.59 1.89 -12.09
N ASP A 126 19.58 2.15 -11.24
CA ASP A 126 20.73 3.01 -11.50
C ASP A 126 22.03 2.23 -11.84
N GLY A 127 21.98 0.90 -11.76
CA GLY A 127 23.14 0.03 -12.02
C GLY A 127 24.11 -0.09 -10.84
N ASN A 128 23.75 0.42 -9.66
CA ASN A 128 24.58 0.39 -8.46
C ASN A 128 23.96 -0.51 -7.38
N ALA A 129 24.54 -1.68 -7.11
CA ALA A 129 24.02 -2.58 -6.07
C ALA A 129 24.09 -2.01 -4.64
N ALA A 130 24.83 -0.92 -4.41
CA ALA A 130 24.97 -0.29 -3.12
C ALA A 130 23.83 0.70 -2.79
N THR A 131 23.14 1.26 -3.80
CA THR A 131 22.02 2.16 -3.57
C THR A 131 20.82 1.41 -2.99
N LYS A 132 20.01 2.13 -2.22
CA LYS A 132 18.85 1.61 -1.50
C LYS A 132 17.66 2.46 -1.88
N ALA A 133 16.53 1.80 -2.12
CA ALA A 133 15.27 2.50 -2.30
C ALA A 133 14.83 3.12 -0.98
N THR A 134 14.13 4.25 -1.09
CA THR A 134 13.45 4.92 0.01
C THR A 134 12.01 5.21 -0.37
N PRO A 135 11.05 5.14 0.58
CA PRO A 135 9.69 5.61 0.33
C PRO A 135 9.69 7.00 -0.32
N GLY A 136 8.95 7.12 -1.43
CA GLY A 136 8.80 8.35 -2.22
C GLY A 136 9.89 8.64 -3.26
N ASP A 137 10.70 7.62 -3.57
CA ASP A 137 11.57 7.64 -4.74
C ASP A 137 10.81 7.69 -6.07
N PHE A 138 9.56 7.21 -6.10
CA PHE A 138 8.62 7.41 -7.21
C PHE A 138 7.48 8.32 -6.78
N GLY A 139 6.92 9.10 -7.71
CA GLY A 139 5.91 10.10 -7.36
C GLY A 139 4.53 9.50 -7.12
N GLY A 140 4.07 8.61 -8.00
CA GLY A 140 2.75 7.98 -7.90
C GLY A 140 2.07 7.81 -9.26
N LEU A 141 1.02 6.98 -9.29
CA LEU A 141 0.14 6.80 -10.44
C LEU A 141 -1.25 7.35 -10.09
N VAL A 142 -1.72 8.31 -10.88
CA VAL A 142 -2.99 8.99 -10.65
C VAL A 142 -3.94 8.74 -11.82
N LEU A 143 -5.11 8.17 -11.55
CA LEU A 143 -6.19 8.00 -12.53
C LEU A 143 -7.34 8.95 -12.18
N LEU A 144 -7.68 9.82 -13.12
CA LEU A 144 -8.77 10.78 -12.98
C LEU A 144 -9.94 10.34 -13.85
N GLY A 145 -11.13 10.26 -13.25
CA GLY A 145 -12.34 9.80 -13.90
C GLY A 145 -13.50 10.80 -13.83
N ASP A 146 -14.59 10.41 -14.49
CA ASP A 146 -15.81 11.20 -14.62
C ASP A 146 -17.01 10.63 -13.82
N ALA A 147 -16.76 9.69 -12.91
CA ALA A 147 -17.79 9.14 -12.03
C ALA A 147 -18.16 10.11 -10.91
N GLN A 148 -19.29 9.87 -10.26
CA GLN A 148 -19.80 10.75 -9.21
C GLN A 148 -18.88 10.75 -7.97
N VAL A 149 -18.83 11.93 -7.34
CA VAL A 149 -18.18 12.19 -6.05
C VAL A 149 -19.16 12.99 -5.18
N ASN A 150 -18.93 13.09 -3.88
CA ASN A 150 -19.83 13.79 -2.96
C ASN A 150 -19.32 15.17 -2.48
N THR A 151 -18.33 15.74 -3.17
CA THR A 151 -17.77 17.07 -2.84
C THR A 151 -18.65 18.25 -3.28
N GLY A 152 -19.64 17.98 -4.12
CA GLY A 152 -20.55 19.00 -4.67
C GLY A 152 -20.04 19.74 -5.91
N VAL A 153 -18.84 19.42 -6.40
CA VAL A 153 -18.25 19.98 -7.63
C VAL A 153 -17.63 18.90 -8.52
N THR A 154 -17.36 19.23 -9.79
CA THR A 154 -16.69 18.35 -10.77
C THR A 154 -15.31 18.88 -11.18
N THR A 155 -14.80 19.86 -10.44
CA THR A 155 -13.50 20.51 -10.64
C THR A 155 -12.56 20.19 -9.49
N ASN A 156 -12.74 19.03 -8.87
CA ASN A 156 -11.85 18.56 -7.80
C ASN A 156 -10.48 18.27 -8.40
N VAL A 157 -9.44 18.54 -7.63
CA VAL A 157 -8.05 18.27 -8.01
C VAL A 157 -7.45 17.45 -6.89
N ILE A 158 -6.73 16.39 -7.23
CA ILE A 158 -5.89 15.66 -6.28
C ILE A 158 -4.87 16.66 -5.74
N GLU A 159 -4.64 16.62 -4.44
CA GLU A 159 -3.68 17.52 -3.83
C GLU A 159 -2.29 17.38 -4.47
N GLY A 160 -1.46 18.42 -4.32
CA GLY A 160 -0.15 18.45 -4.98
C GLY A 160 -0.16 18.66 -6.50
N LEU A 161 -1.33 18.56 -7.16
CA LEU A 161 -1.46 18.75 -8.61
C LEU A 161 -2.14 20.07 -9.01
N GLY A 162 -2.68 20.82 -8.04
CA GLY A 162 -3.42 22.06 -8.28
C GLY A 162 -2.57 23.25 -8.73
N ASP A 163 -1.25 23.19 -8.52
CA ASP A 163 -0.29 24.22 -8.91
C ASP A 163 0.24 24.03 -10.34
N GLN A 164 -0.15 22.94 -11.00
CA GLN A 164 0.31 22.61 -12.34
C GLN A 164 -0.34 23.51 -13.41
N PRO A 165 0.38 23.81 -14.52
CA PRO A 165 -0.22 24.53 -15.64
C PRO A 165 -1.43 23.79 -16.21
N ASN A 166 -2.48 24.54 -16.55
CA ASN A 166 -3.78 24.03 -17.01
C ASN A 166 -4.47 23.12 -15.96
N PRO A 167 -4.91 23.68 -14.82
CA PRO A 167 -5.51 22.89 -13.73
C PRO A 167 -6.74 22.09 -14.15
N SER A 168 -7.44 22.52 -15.21
CA SER A 168 -8.58 21.79 -15.78
C SER A 168 -8.25 20.38 -16.27
N ASP A 169 -7.00 20.11 -16.64
CA ASP A 169 -6.55 18.78 -17.06
C ASP A 169 -6.51 17.79 -15.89
N PHE A 170 -6.50 18.29 -14.65
CA PHE A 170 -6.45 17.51 -13.41
C PHE A 170 -7.82 17.37 -12.74
N TYR A 171 -8.88 17.88 -13.36
CA TYR A 171 -10.22 17.79 -12.79
C TYR A 171 -10.77 16.36 -12.83
N TYR A 172 -11.26 15.89 -11.69
CA TYR A 172 -11.99 14.64 -11.56
C TYR A 172 -13.40 14.82 -10.98
N GLY A 173 -14.21 13.78 -11.12
CA GLY A 173 -15.61 13.75 -10.70
C GLY A 173 -16.54 14.23 -11.80
N GLY A 174 -17.74 13.67 -11.86
CA GLY A 174 -18.70 13.94 -12.93
C GLY A 174 -20.01 13.18 -12.73
N THR A 175 -20.66 12.81 -13.83
CA THR A 175 -21.93 12.07 -13.82
C THR A 175 -21.85 10.70 -14.48
N ASN A 176 -20.71 10.35 -15.07
CA ASN A 176 -20.53 9.12 -15.81
C ASN A 176 -19.91 8.02 -14.94
N ASN A 177 -20.73 7.32 -14.16
CA ASN A 177 -20.31 6.18 -13.34
C ASN A 177 -19.77 4.99 -14.14
N ALA A 178 -19.92 4.98 -15.47
CA ALA A 178 -19.35 3.97 -16.35
C ALA A 178 -18.11 4.48 -17.10
N HIS A 179 -17.55 5.63 -16.71
CA HIS A 179 -16.31 6.16 -17.28
C HIS A 179 -15.19 5.11 -17.20
N ASN A 180 -14.34 5.09 -18.22
CA ASN A 180 -13.29 4.10 -18.39
C ASN A 180 -11.94 4.80 -18.59
N ALA A 181 -11.12 4.80 -17.54
CA ALA A 181 -9.74 5.28 -17.55
C ALA A 181 -8.74 4.24 -18.09
N GLY A 182 -9.22 3.04 -18.44
CA GLY A 182 -8.45 1.96 -19.04
C GLY A 182 -8.30 0.75 -18.12
N ALA A 183 -7.11 0.15 -18.10
CA ALA A 183 -6.85 -1.09 -17.38
C ALA A 183 -5.45 -1.15 -16.77
N LEU A 184 -5.39 -1.59 -15.51
CA LEU A 184 -4.18 -2.02 -14.81
C LEU A 184 -4.33 -3.51 -14.49
N ASN A 185 -3.40 -4.33 -14.99
CA ASN A 185 -3.35 -5.76 -14.72
C ASN A 185 -1.92 -6.22 -14.45
N TYR A 186 -1.67 -6.91 -13.33
CA TYR A 186 -0.32 -7.33 -12.89
C TYR A 186 0.66 -6.15 -12.87
N VAL A 187 0.35 -5.14 -12.07
CA VAL A 187 1.14 -3.92 -11.93
C VAL A 187 1.71 -3.84 -10.51
N ARG A 188 2.99 -3.49 -10.39
CA ARG A 188 3.63 -3.14 -9.11
C ARG A 188 3.98 -1.67 -9.10
N ILE A 189 3.61 -0.99 -8.03
CA ILE A 189 3.95 0.40 -7.75
C ILE A 189 4.72 0.41 -6.43
N GLU A 190 6.02 0.62 -6.51
CA GLU A 190 6.93 0.46 -5.39
C GLU A 190 7.58 1.78 -5.03
N PHE A 191 7.71 2.05 -3.73
CA PHE A 191 8.36 3.26 -3.22
C PHE A 191 7.75 4.55 -3.76
N ALA A 192 6.44 4.50 -4.02
CA ALA A 192 5.68 5.62 -4.55
C ALA A 192 5.17 6.54 -3.44
N GLY A 193 4.52 7.62 -3.84
CA GLY A 193 3.96 8.62 -2.95
C GLY A 193 4.97 9.72 -2.59
N ARG A 194 4.50 10.93 -2.30
CA ARG A 194 5.40 12.06 -2.10
C ARG A 194 4.76 13.17 -1.29
N ILE A 195 5.34 13.41 -0.12
CA ILE A 195 5.07 14.61 0.67
C ILE A 195 5.67 15.82 -0.05
N LEU A 196 4.80 16.71 -0.54
CA LEU A 196 5.20 17.96 -1.20
C LEU A 196 5.28 19.11 -0.20
N ASP A 197 4.40 19.11 0.81
CA ASP A 197 4.48 20.03 1.95
C ASP A 197 4.03 19.34 3.25
N ALA A 198 5.02 18.98 4.07
CA ALA A 198 4.80 18.32 5.36
C ALA A 198 4.08 19.21 6.40
N THR A 199 3.99 20.53 6.17
CA THR A 199 3.30 21.44 7.09
C THR A 199 1.80 21.48 6.83
N THR A 200 1.43 21.36 5.55
CA THR A 200 0.03 21.43 5.11
C THR A 200 -0.57 20.06 4.81
N GLY A 201 0.23 18.99 4.86
CA GLY A 201 -0.19 17.63 4.54
C GLY A 201 -0.50 17.48 3.05
N VAL A 202 0.19 18.22 2.18
CA VAL A 202 -0.03 18.11 0.73
C VAL A 202 0.88 17.04 0.18
N GLU A 203 0.28 16.00 -0.37
CA GLU A 203 0.99 14.81 -0.77
C GLU A 203 0.44 14.13 -2.03
N ILE A 204 1.00 12.98 -2.38
CA ILE A 204 0.62 12.18 -3.54
C ILE A 204 0.76 10.75 -3.07
N ASN A 205 -0.16 9.89 -3.47
CA ASN A 205 -0.24 8.52 -3.02
C ASN A 205 0.40 7.53 -4.00
N GLY A 206 0.43 6.25 -3.64
CA GLY A 206 0.94 5.19 -4.50
C GLY A 206 0.09 5.02 -5.76
N LEU A 207 -1.15 4.56 -5.59
CA LEU A 207 -2.20 4.56 -6.62
C LEU A 207 -3.38 5.42 -6.18
N THR A 208 -3.52 6.59 -6.79
CA THR A 208 -4.64 7.51 -6.55
C THR A 208 -5.73 7.31 -7.60
N LEU A 209 -6.98 7.20 -7.15
CA LEU A 209 -8.16 6.95 -7.97
C LEU A 209 -9.21 8.05 -7.72
N GLY A 210 -9.15 9.13 -8.50
CA GLY A 210 -10.08 10.25 -8.39
C GLY A 210 -11.31 10.09 -9.28
N GLY A 211 -12.49 9.82 -8.71
CA GLY A 211 -13.75 9.72 -9.46
C GLY A 211 -13.72 8.67 -10.57
N VAL A 212 -12.97 7.58 -10.39
CA VAL A 212 -12.77 6.55 -11.42
C VAL A 212 -14.05 5.72 -11.58
N GLY A 213 -14.48 5.53 -12.83
CA GLY A 213 -15.73 4.82 -13.14
C GLY A 213 -15.58 3.30 -13.23
N SER A 214 -16.71 2.62 -13.08
CA SER A 214 -16.85 1.15 -13.14
C SER A 214 -16.47 0.50 -14.48
N GLY A 215 -16.23 1.29 -15.54
CA GLY A 215 -15.71 0.80 -16.80
C GLY A 215 -14.20 0.54 -16.80
N THR A 216 -13.49 1.04 -15.77
CA THR A 216 -12.04 0.86 -15.58
C THR A 216 -11.75 -0.48 -14.92
N VAL A 217 -10.68 -1.15 -15.34
CA VAL A 217 -10.23 -2.42 -14.75
C VAL A 217 -9.02 -2.18 -13.85
N ILE A 218 -9.13 -2.57 -12.58
CA ILE A 218 -8.03 -2.60 -11.62
C ILE A 218 -7.94 -4.03 -11.08
N ASP A 219 -6.98 -4.80 -11.56
CA ASP A 219 -6.81 -6.20 -11.16
C ASP A 219 -5.33 -6.53 -10.94
N HIS A 220 -5.00 -7.31 -9.92
CA HIS A 220 -3.62 -7.71 -9.62
C HIS A 220 -2.67 -6.49 -9.54
N VAL A 221 -2.95 -5.58 -8.61
CA VAL A 221 -2.12 -4.41 -8.37
C VAL A 221 -1.48 -4.50 -7.00
N GLN A 222 -0.16 -4.33 -6.95
CA GLN A 222 0.60 -4.20 -5.72
C GLN A 222 1.05 -2.75 -5.56
N VAL A 223 0.87 -2.21 -4.36
CA VAL A 223 1.54 -0.99 -3.93
C VAL A 223 2.35 -1.30 -2.67
N SER A 224 3.62 -0.90 -2.64
CA SER A 224 4.51 -1.27 -1.52
C SER A 224 5.54 -0.21 -1.16
N TYR A 225 5.82 -0.09 0.14
CA TYR A 225 6.83 0.83 0.70
C TYR A 225 6.60 2.28 0.28
N GLY A 226 5.34 2.69 0.17
CA GLY A 226 4.96 4.05 -0.21
C GLY A 226 5.30 5.06 0.90
N ARG A 227 5.52 6.32 0.53
CA ARG A 227 5.74 7.43 1.48
C ARG A 227 4.44 7.93 2.14
N ASP A 228 3.34 7.38 1.68
CA ASP A 228 1.97 7.81 1.88
C ASP A 228 1.08 6.60 1.55
N ASP A 229 -0.21 6.77 1.33
CA ASP A 229 -1.15 5.67 1.11
C ASP A 229 -0.77 4.76 -0.05
N SER A 230 -1.08 3.48 0.13
CA SER A 230 -0.97 2.51 -0.97
C SER A 230 -2.05 2.74 -2.03
N PHE A 231 -3.31 2.73 -1.62
CA PHE A 231 -4.45 2.91 -2.51
C PHE A 231 -5.37 3.95 -1.91
N GLU A 232 -5.67 5.00 -2.68
CA GLU A 232 -6.54 6.06 -2.22
C GLU A 232 -7.66 6.31 -3.24
N PHE A 233 -8.89 6.24 -2.77
CA PHE A 233 -10.09 6.35 -3.59
C PHE A 233 -10.85 7.63 -3.26
N PHE A 234 -10.65 8.66 -4.06
CA PHE A 234 -11.43 9.89 -3.98
C PHE A 234 -12.72 9.79 -4.79
N GLY A 235 -13.75 9.20 -4.19
CA GLY A 235 -15.03 8.98 -4.84
C GLY A 235 -14.98 7.97 -6.00
N GLY A 236 -16.04 7.94 -6.81
CA GLY A 236 -16.14 7.04 -7.95
C GLY A 236 -16.77 5.67 -7.65
N THR A 237 -16.77 4.82 -8.68
CA THR A 237 -17.53 3.55 -8.74
C THR A 237 -16.70 2.39 -9.29
N VAL A 238 -15.39 2.59 -9.48
CA VAL A 238 -14.47 1.55 -9.96
C VAL A 238 -14.54 0.32 -9.07
N ASN A 239 -14.50 -0.86 -9.67
CA ASN A 239 -14.33 -2.10 -8.93
C ASN A 239 -12.87 -2.56 -9.06
N ALA A 240 -12.35 -3.20 -8.03
CA ALA A 240 -11.00 -3.73 -8.05
C ALA A 240 -10.92 -5.16 -7.49
N SER A 241 -9.93 -5.91 -7.93
CA SER A 241 -9.62 -7.22 -7.36
C SER A 241 -8.13 -7.51 -7.27
N HIS A 242 -7.77 -8.41 -6.36
CA HIS A 242 -6.39 -8.85 -6.15
C HIS A 242 -5.45 -7.68 -5.84
N LEU A 243 -5.78 -6.92 -4.78
CA LEU A 243 -4.99 -5.76 -4.34
C LEU A 243 -4.02 -6.14 -3.21
N VAL A 244 -2.76 -5.77 -3.35
CA VAL A 244 -1.73 -5.98 -2.32
C VAL A 244 -1.22 -4.62 -1.88
N SER A 245 -1.51 -4.22 -0.66
CA SER A 245 -0.83 -3.12 0.01
C SER A 245 0.20 -3.69 0.98
N PHE A 246 1.42 -3.17 0.93
CA PHE A 246 2.48 -3.61 1.83
C PHE A 246 3.34 -2.46 2.33
N ALA A 247 3.33 -2.28 3.64
CA ALA A 247 4.17 -1.32 4.35
C ALA A 247 4.17 0.10 3.77
N PRO A 248 3.01 0.70 3.41
CA PRO A 248 2.96 2.15 3.25
C PRO A 248 3.35 2.84 4.56
N ASP A 249 3.81 4.08 4.47
CA ASP A 249 3.99 4.90 5.66
C ASP A 249 2.64 5.28 6.27
N ASP A 250 1.62 5.64 5.48
CA ASP A 250 0.30 5.99 6.01
C ASP A 250 -0.70 4.83 5.88
N ASP A 251 -1.79 4.97 5.14
CA ASP A 251 -2.86 3.97 5.09
C ASP A 251 -2.66 2.91 3.99
N ASN A 252 -3.09 1.68 4.28
CA ASN A 252 -3.10 0.63 3.27
C ASN A 252 -4.20 0.86 2.22
N PHE A 253 -5.36 1.33 2.66
CA PHE A 253 -6.49 1.70 1.80
C PHE A 253 -7.21 2.90 2.42
N ASP A 254 -7.22 4.03 1.73
CA ASP A 254 -8.05 5.17 2.10
C ASP A 254 -9.22 5.34 1.12
N PHE A 255 -10.39 5.64 1.67
CA PHE A 255 -11.62 5.86 0.94
C PHE A 255 -12.25 7.17 1.36
N ASP A 256 -12.49 8.02 0.38
CA ASP A 256 -13.06 9.32 0.64
C ASP A 256 -14.04 9.75 -0.46
N PHE A 257 -14.65 10.92 -0.26
CA PHE A 257 -15.43 11.66 -1.25
C PHE A 257 -16.52 10.88 -2.01
N GLY A 258 -17.17 9.94 -1.34
CA GLY A 258 -18.33 9.23 -1.87
C GLY A 258 -18.01 8.00 -2.70
N TYR A 259 -16.89 7.31 -2.44
CA TYR A 259 -16.56 6.07 -3.15
C TYR A 259 -17.61 4.98 -2.87
N THR A 260 -18.12 4.37 -3.93
CA THR A 260 -19.21 3.35 -3.85
C THR A 260 -18.89 2.08 -4.64
N GLY A 261 -17.63 1.90 -5.03
CA GLY A 261 -17.15 0.70 -5.71
C GLY A 261 -17.03 -0.52 -4.81
N SER A 262 -16.57 -1.62 -5.40
CA SER A 262 -16.31 -2.87 -4.69
C SER A 262 -14.88 -3.35 -4.84
N ILE A 263 -14.35 -3.97 -3.78
CA ILE A 263 -13.01 -4.56 -3.75
C ILE A 263 -13.15 -6.03 -3.36
N THR A 264 -12.55 -6.92 -4.13
CA THR A 264 -12.57 -8.36 -3.84
C THR A 264 -11.17 -8.96 -3.86
N LYS A 265 -10.80 -9.69 -2.81
CA LYS A 265 -9.45 -10.24 -2.60
C LYS A 265 -8.42 -9.11 -2.48
N ALA A 266 -8.29 -8.61 -1.27
CA ALA A 266 -7.30 -7.60 -0.94
C ALA A 266 -6.52 -8.01 0.30
N ILE A 267 -5.26 -7.61 0.37
CA ILE A 267 -4.43 -7.81 1.56
C ILE A 267 -3.65 -6.54 1.89
N ALA A 268 -3.66 -6.21 3.18
CA ALA A 268 -2.81 -5.19 3.80
C ALA A 268 -1.83 -5.89 4.73
N ILE A 269 -0.55 -5.62 4.58
CA ILE A 269 0.52 -6.20 5.40
C ILE A 269 1.36 -5.06 5.97
N ALA A 270 1.52 -5.07 7.28
CA ALA A 270 2.38 -4.18 8.03
C ALA A 270 3.83 -4.67 8.06
N ASP A 271 4.77 -3.72 8.09
CA ASP A 271 6.18 -3.95 8.40
C ASP A 271 6.55 -3.05 9.57
N LYS A 272 6.75 -3.59 10.78
CA LYS A 272 7.04 -2.77 11.97
C LYS A 272 8.31 -1.91 11.83
N ASP A 273 9.18 -2.27 10.89
CA ASP A 273 10.46 -1.61 10.64
C ASP A 273 10.37 -0.54 9.52
N SER A 274 9.18 -0.28 8.95
CA SER A 274 8.94 0.89 8.09
C SER A 274 8.90 2.21 8.89
N THR A 275 8.78 3.34 8.20
CA THR A 275 8.89 4.65 8.84
C THR A 275 7.63 5.10 9.57
N HIS A 276 6.45 4.67 9.12
CA HIS A 276 5.11 4.99 9.67
C HIS A 276 4.78 6.48 9.67
N SER A 277 3.53 6.81 9.37
CA SER A 277 3.00 8.17 9.39
C SER A 277 2.66 8.56 10.83
N LEU A 278 2.84 9.84 11.12
CA LEU A 278 2.52 10.43 12.41
C LEU A 278 1.76 11.74 12.23
N SER A 279 0.60 11.85 12.86
CA SER A 279 -0.17 13.08 12.95
C SER A 279 -0.12 13.66 14.36
N GLY A 280 0.45 14.87 14.47
CA GLY A 280 0.71 15.51 15.76
C GLY A 280 1.63 14.70 16.69
N GLY A 281 2.45 13.82 16.13
CA GLY A 281 3.34 12.91 16.87
C GLY A 281 2.69 11.62 17.36
N ASN A 282 1.46 11.33 16.95
CA ASN A 282 0.77 10.06 17.22
C ASN A 282 0.73 9.21 15.95
N PRO A 283 0.73 7.87 16.06
CA PRO A 283 0.48 6.97 14.92
C PRO A 283 -0.76 7.39 14.14
N ASP A 284 -0.64 7.46 12.82
CA ASP A 284 -1.77 7.75 11.92
C ASP A 284 -2.05 6.62 10.92
N SER A 285 -1.11 5.68 10.74
CA SER A 285 -1.27 4.59 9.78
C SER A 285 -2.38 3.59 10.15
N ASN A 286 -3.31 3.36 9.24
CA ASN A 286 -4.38 2.37 9.33
C ASN A 286 -4.31 1.29 8.25
N GLY A 287 -4.94 0.15 8.54
CA GLY A 287 -5.23 -0.86 7.51
C GLY A 287 -6.32 -0.41 6.53
N ILE A 288 -7.30 0.35 7.02
CA ILE A 288 -8.29 1.08 6.25
C ILE A 288 -8.55 2.39 6.99
N GLU A 289 -8.39 3.51 6.30
CA GLU A 289 -9.02 4.78 6.66
C GLU A 289 -10.25 5.00 5.76
N LEU A 290 -11.31 5.56 6.32
CA LEU A 290 -12.55 5.75 5.59
C LEU A 290 -13.28 6.98 6.09
N ASP A 291 -13.27 8.02 5.27
CA ASP A 291 -14.05 9.22 5.44
C ASP A 291 -15.21 9.29 4.43
N ASN A 292 -16.33 9.89 4.82
CA ASN A 292 -17.38 10.19 3.84
C ASN A 292 -16.98 11.36 2.94
N ASN A 293 -16.60 12.45 3.60
CA ASN A 293 -16.10 13.69 3.04
C ASN A 293 -15.48 14.50 4.19
N ALA A 294 -14.72 15.53 3.83
CA ALA A 294 -13.96 16.37 4.77
C ALA A 294 -14.75 16.92 5.95
N THR A 295 -16.07 17.13 5.81
CA THR A 295 -16.92 17.70 6.87
C THR A 295 -17.78 16.68 7.61
N GLY A 296 -17.75 15.42 7.18
CA GLY A 296 -18.63 14.37 7.66
C GLY A 296 -20.12 14.71 7.53
N THR A 297 -20.52 15.32 6.42
CA THR A 297 -21.90 15.72 6.17
C THR A 297 -22.62 14.73 5.26
N SER A 298 -23.93 14.56 5.48
CA SER A 298 -24.75 13.67 4.65
C SER A 298 -25.01 14.32 3.29
N THR A 299 -24.77 13.57 2.22
CA THR A 299 -25.18 13.95 0.86
C THR A 299 -26.03 12.82 0.24
N ALA A 300 -26.39 12.93 -1.05
CA ALA A 300 -27.03 11.84 -1.78
C ALA A 300 -26.12 10.60 -1.94
N ILE A 301 -24.80 10.77 -1.84
CA ILE A 301 -23.80 9.72 -1.95
C ILE A 301 -22.96 9.69 -0.67
N ILE A 302 -22.84 8.51 -0.08
CA ILE A 302 -22.02 8.26 1.10
C ILE A 302 -20.86 7.34 0.71
N THR A 303 -19.62 7.63 1.15
CA THR A 303 -18.50 6.70 1.00
C THR A 303 -18.88 5.40 1.68
N ARG A 304 -19.05 4.36 0.85
CA ARG A 304 -19.46 3.04 1.26
C ARG A 304 -18.83 1.97 0.36
N PRO A 305 -17.52 1.71 0.50
CA PRO A 305 -16.89 0.59 -0.17
C PRO A 305 -17.57 -0.73 0.24
N VAL A 306 -17.73 -1.61 -0.76
CA VAL A 306 -18.15 -3.00 -0.56
C VAL A 306 -16.93 -3.90 -0.71
N ILE A 307 -16.43 -4.43 0.40
CA ILE A 307 -15.18 -5.21 0.43
C ILE A 307 -15.47 -6.67 0.78
N SER A 308 -14.96 -7.58 -0.04
CA SER A 308 -15.03 -9.01 0.20
C SER A 308 -13.68 -9.69 0.13
N GLN A 309 -13.46 -10.70 0.97
CA GLN A 309 -12.20 -11.44 1.03
C GLN A 309 -11.02 -10.48 1.28
N LEU A 310 -10.97 -9.93 2.49
CA LEU A 310 -9.90 -9.01 2.91
C LEU A 310 -9.11 -9.61 4.07
N SER A 311 -7.79 -9.45 4.02
CA SER A 311 -6.91 -9.73 5.16
C SER A 311 -6.13 -8.45 5.51
N ILE A 312 -6.28 -7.95 6.73
CA ILE A 312 -5.46 -6.86 7.28
C ILE A 312 -4.56 -7.45 8.36
N ILE A 313 -3.26 -7.41 8.13
CA ILE A 313 -2.25 -8.05 8.97
C ILE A 313 -1.29 -6.99 9.52
N GLY A 314 -1.43 -6.69 10.80
CA GLY A 314 -0.57 -5.79 11.58
C GLY A 314 0.66 -6.51 12.14
N ALA A 315 1.03 -6.18 13.38
CA ALA A 315 2.16 -6.76 14.09
C ALA A 315 1.75 -7.89 15.07
N SER A 316 2.67 -8.80 15.37
CA SER A 316 2.40 -9.97 16.23
C SER A 316 2.27 -9.66 17.72
N SER A 317 2.71 -8.48 18.17
CA SER A 317 2.72 -8.04 19.58
C SER A 317 2.11 -6.66 19.77
N SER A 318 1.57 -6.41 20.97
CA SER A 318 0.97 -5.11 21.31
C SER A 318 1.97 -3.96 21.28
N THR A 319 3.25 -4.21 21.57
CA THR A 319 4.31 -3.19 21.54
C THR A 319 4.50 -2.66 20.12
N ASN A 320 4.61 -3.56 19.14
CA ASN A 320 4.81 -3.15 17.74
C ASN A 320 3.51 -2.64 17.11
N ALA A 321 2.35 -3.18 17.55
CA ALA A 321 1.05 -2.68 17.11
C ALA A 321 0.78 -1.23 17.54
N ALA A 322 1.51 -0.70 18.52
CA ALA A 322 1.41 0.69 18.95
C ALA A 322 2.06 1.70 17.98
N LEU A 323 2.71 1.22 16.91
CA LEU A 323 3.23 2.04 15.82
C LEU A 323 2.15 2.43 14.81
N TYR A 324 0.98 1.80 14.88
CA TYR A 324 -0.15 2.00 13.97
C TYR A 324 -1.37 2.52 14.74
N GLU A 325 -2.29 3.20 14.06
CA GLU A 325 -3.49 3.73 14.69
C GLU A 325 -4.57 2.64 14.88
N ASN A 326 -5.24 2.22 13.79
CA ASN A 326 -6.29 1.19 13.82
C ASN A 326 -6.16 0.24 12.63
N ALA A 327 -6.72 -0.97 12.73
CA ALA A 327 -6.80 -1.81 11.54
C ALA A 327 -7.86 -1.29 10.55
N ILE A 328 -9.03 -0.86 11.04
CA ILE A 328 -10.07 -0.21 10.25
C ILE A 328 -10.59 0.99 11.03
N HIS A 329 -10.48 2.19 10.47
CA HIS A 329 -11.00 3.43 11.02
C HIS A 329 -12.11 3.99 10.12
N VAL A 330 -13.35 3.99 10.60
CA VAL A 330 -14.51 4.50 9.87
C VAL A 330 -14.95 5.81 10.51
N ARG A 331 -14.83 6.90 9.78
CA ARG A 331 -14.95 8.27 10.29
C ARG A 331 -15.92 9.09 9.44
N ARG A 332 -16.28 10.28 9.95
CA ARG A 332 -16.99 11.33 9.20
C ARG A 332 -18.26 10.86 8.46
N LEU A 333 -19.17 10.10 9.06
CA LEU A 333 -20.39 9.51 8.43
C LEU A 333 -20.14 8.39 7.39
N GLY A 334 -18.89 7.96 7.23
CA GLY A 334 -18.54 6.83 6.40
C GLY A 334 -19.26 5.55 6.80
N GLN A 335 -19.44 4.67 5.82
CA GLN A 335 -20.10 3.38 5.98
C GLN A 335 -19.23 2.32 5.33
N ILE A 336 -19.28 1.07 5.79
CA ILE A 336 -18.51 -0.01 5.17
C ILE A 336 -19.35 -1.28 5.08
N SER A 337 -19.15 -2.05 4.01
CA SER A 337 -19.77 -3.37 3.85
C SER A 337 -18.68 -4.42 3.71
N LEU A 338 -18.60 -5.36 4.66
CA LEU A 338 -17.53 -6.34 4.76
C LEU A 338 -18.04 -7.78 4.60
N SER A 339 -17.32 -8.63 3.88
CA SER A 339 -17.60 -10.07 3.89
C SER A 339 -16.35 -10.92 3.80
N ASN A 340 -16.24 -11.96 4.62
CA ASN A 340 -15.03 -12.80 4.73
C ASN A 340 -13.79 -11.94 4.98
N VAL A 341 -13.76 -11.23 6.11
CA VAL A 341 -12.68 -10.31 6.44
C VAL A 341 -11.94 -10.80 7.68
N THR A 342 -10.61 -10.77 7.62
CA THR A 342 -9.70 -11.14 8.70
C THR A 342 -8.87 -9.93 9.06
N VAL A 343 -8.90 -9.52 10.33
CA VAL A 343 -8.12 -8.42 10.90
C VAL A 343 -7.30 -8.96 12.06
N THR A 344 -5.99 -8.75 12.05
CA THR A 344 -5.12 -9.15 13.17
C THR A 344 -3.94 -8.22 13.37
N GLY A 345 -3.42 -8.17 14.60
CA GLY A 345 -2.16 -7.47 14.90
C GLY A 345 -2.21 -5.95 15.13
N TYR A 346 -3.36 -5.38 15.48
CA TYR A 346 -3.49 -3.95 15.83
C TYR A 346 -3.88 -3.78 17.30
N LEU A 347 -3.66 -2.59 17.88
CA LEU A 347 -4.20 -2.26 19.21
C LEU A 347 -5.73 -2.17 19.18
N THR A 348 -6.24 -1.51 18.14
CA THR A 348 -7.67 -1.41 17.85
C THR A 348 -7.98 -2.11 16.53
N GLY A 349 -8.89 -3.09 16.56
CA GLY A 349 -9.26 -3.85 15.37
C GLY A 349 -10.13 -3.03 14.42
N ILE A 350 -11.31 -2.60 14.88
CA ILE A 350 -12.18 -1.68 14.13
C ILE A 350 -12.62 -0.54 15.03
N ARG A 351 -12.58 0.69 14.52
CA ARG A 351 -13.08 1.89 15.17
C ARG A 351 -14.10 2.59 14.28
N TRP A 352 -15.34 2.71 14.76
CA TRP A 352 -16.29 3.68 14.22
C TRP A 352 -16.23 4.96 15.05
N GLU A 353 -15.76 6.04 14.44
CA GLU A 353 -15.73 7.36 15.04
C GLU A 353 -17.01 8.14 14.71
N SER A 354 -17.69 8.63 15.74
CA SER A 354 -18.90 9.45 15.56
C SER A 354 -18.60 10.64 14.66
N PRO A 355 -19.43 10.92 13.64
CA PRO A 355 -20.80 10.45 13.50
C PRO A 355 -20.98 9.13 12.72
N SER A 356 -19.90 8.44 12.33
CA SER A 356 -19.99 7.09 11.77
C SER A 356 -20.47 6.12 12.84
N LEU A 357 -21.43 5.25 12.48
CA LEU A 357 -22.05 4.32 13.40
C LEU A 357 -21.98 2.89 12.84
N PRO A 358 -21.71 1.88 13.68
CA PRO A 358 -21.73 0.48 13.25
C PRO A 358 -23.06 0.08 12.61
N ALA A 359 -24.18 0.63 13.09
CA ALA A 359 -25.53 0.35 12.58
C ALA A 359 -25.76 0.77 11.12
N ASN A 360 -24.92 1.65 10.57
CA ASN A 360 -24.99 2.07 9.17
C ASN A 360 -24.07 1.24 8.24
N SER A 361 -23.33 0.29 8.82
CA SER A 361 -22.41 -0.61 8.11
C SER A 361 -22.98 -2.02 8.11
N THR A 362 -22.48 -2.88 7.23
CA THR A 362 -22.89 -4.29 7.16
C THR A 362 -21.67 -5.20 7.19
N TRP A 363 -21.80 -6.39 7.77
CA TRP A 363 -20.73 -7.37 7.73
C TRP A 363 -21.22 -8.81 7.84
N SER A 364 -20.42 -9.73 7.31
CA SER A 364 -20.60 -11.17 7.50
C SER A 364 -19.25 -11.89 7.51
N LEU A 365 -19.09 -12.90 8.35
CA LEU A 365 -17.85 -13.69 8.45
C LEU A 365 -16.62 -12.80 8.74
N LEU A 366 -16.71 -12.00 9.79
CA LEU A 366 -15.70 -11.03 10.19
C LEU A 366 -14.93 -11.54 11.41
N SER A 367 -13.62 -11.71 11.28
CA SER A 367 -12.72 -12.13 12.38
C SER A 367 -11.80 -10.97 12.73
N VAL A 368 -11.92 -10.43 13.95
CA VAL A 368 -11.27 -9.17 14.32
C VAL A 368 -10.46 -9.34 15.59
N HIS A 369 -9.15 -9.15 15.48
CA HIS A 369 -8.28 -9.06 16.63
C HIS A 369 -7.88 -7.61 16.91
N GLY A 370 -7.88 -7.23 18.19
CA GLY A 370 -7.28 -6.00 18.67
C GLY A 370 -6.69 -6.24 20.07
N PHE A 371 -5.42 -5.90 20.29
CA PHE A 371 -4.75 -6.17 21.59
C PHE A 371 -5.43 -5.45 22.75
N THR A 372 -5.99 -4.27 22.50
CA THR A 372 -6.70 -3.47 23.51
C THR A 372 -8.20 -3.49 23.25
N ASN A 373 -8.61 -3.08 22.05
CA ASN A 373 -10.02 -2.95 21.69
C ASN A 373 -10.29 -3.59 20.32
N PRO A 374 -10.79 -4.83 20.26
CA PRO A 374 -11.13 -5.43 18.98
C PRO A 374 -12.15 -4.59 18.20
N VAL A 375 -13.12 -4.00 18.90
CA VAL A 375 -14.16 -3.16 18.29
C VAL A 375 -14.47 -1.95 19.18
N LEU A 376 -14.45 -0.76 18.58
CA LEU A 376 -14.95 0.49 19.14
C LEU A 376 -16.10 1.05 18.27
N PRO A 377 -17.18 1.59 18.87
CA PRO A 377 -17.42 1.72 20.31
C PRO A 377 -17.59 0.38 21.04
N VAL A 378 -17.17 0.35 22.32
CA VAL A 378 -17.29 -0.83 23.18
C VAL A 378 -18.75 -1.28 23.27
N GLY A 379 -18.98 -2.59 23.19
CA GLY A 379 -20.32 -3.19 23.22
C GLY A 379 -20.98 -3.38 21.85
N THR A 380 -20.33 -2.94 20.77
CA THR A 380 -20.77 -3.24 19.40
C THR A 380 -20.78 -4.75 19.16
N ALA A 381 -21.97 -5.31 18.87
CA ALA A 381 -22.14 -6.73 18.60
C ALA A 381 -21.95 -7.03 17.10
N LEU A 382 -20.97 -7.88 16.76
CA LEU A 382 -20.71 -8.28 15.36
C LEU A 382 -21.66 -9.36 14.83
N GLY A 383 -22.55 -9.91 15.66
CA GLY A 383 -23.55 -10.89 15.22
C GLY A 383 -22.98 -12.26 14.81
N PHE A 384 -23.82 -13.07 14.16
CA PHE A 384 -23.52 -14.47 13.84
C PHE A 384 -22.42 -14.60 12.78
N GLY A 385 -21.52 -15.58 12.97
CA GLY A 385 -20.42 -15.87 12.06
C GLY A 385 -19.22 -14.92 12.18
N SER A 386 -19.29 -13.94 13.08
CA SER A 386 -18.20 -13.00 13.36
C SER A 386 -17.60 -13.27 14.75
N THR A 387 -16.30 -13.03 14.91
CA THR A 387 -15.58 -13.30 16.16
C THR A 387 -14.58 -12.20 16.49
N THR A 388 -14.28 -12.04 17.78
CA THR A 388 -13.26 -11.10 18.27
C THR A 388 -12.21 -11.80 19.13
N SER A 389 -11.00 -11.24 19.21
CA SER A 389 -9.92 -11.72 20.07
C SER A 389 -9.03 -10.57 20.55
N THR A 390 -8.48 -10.72 21.76
CA THR A 390 -7.47 -9.84 22.37
C THR A 390 -6.18 -10.58 22.73
N VAL A 391 -6.03 -11.82 22.26
CA VAL A 391 -4.92 -12.72 22.64
C VAL A 391 -3.57 -12.17 22.19
N SER A 392 -2.53 -12.33 23.01
CA SER A 392 -1.14 -12.01 22.67
C SER A 392 -0.26 -13.27 22.76
N PRO A 393 0.44 -13.69 21.69
CA PRO A 393 0.50 -13.05 20.37
C PRO A 393 -0.84 -13.11 19.62
N ALA A 394 -1.04 -12.17 18.70
CA ALA A 394 -2.29 -12.03 17.96
C ALA A 394 -2.65 -13.34 17.23
N THR A 395 -3.86 -13.85 17.49
CA THR A 395 -4.33 -15.09 16.86
C THR A 395 -4.38 -14.90 15.34
N ALA A 396 -3.80 -15.83 14.59
CA ALA A 396 -3.61 -15.70 13.15
C ALA A 396 -4.84 -16.10 12.31
N TRP A 397 -6.02 -16.34 12.92
CA TRP A 397 -7.30 -16.59 12.23
C TRP A 397 -7.27 -17.67 11.13
N GLY A 398 -6.50 -18.73 11.35
CA GLY A 398 -6.32 -19.82 10.37
C GLY A 398 -5.11 -19.63 9.46
N LEU A 399 -4.48 -18.45 9.45
CA LEU A 399 -3.14 -18.23 8.87
C LEU A 399 -2.09 -18.81 9.83
N THR A 400 -0.98 -19.33 9.31
CA THR A 400 0.03 -20.02 10.16
C THR A 400 1.07 -19.05 10.73
N GLN A 401 1.61 -18.16 9.89
CA GLN A 401 2.56 -17.11 10.27
C GLN A 401 2.36 -15.90 9.34
N PRO A 402 1.33 -15.08 9.56
CA PRO A 402 1.00 -13.99 8.65
C PRO A 402 1.85 -12.72 8.89
N PHE A 403 2.59 -12.63 10.00
CA PHE A 403 3.30 -11.43 10.40
C PHE A 403 4.66 -11.32 9.68
N PHE A 404 4.86 -10.24 8.93
CA PHE A 404 6.03 -10.05 8.06
C PHE A 404 7.37 -10.13 8.79
N ASN A 405 7.44 -9.56 10.00
CA ASN A 405 8.69 -9.43 10.74
C ASN A 405 9.05 -10.66 11.58
N ASP A 406 8.22 -11.71 11.59
CA ASP A 406 8.32 -12.84 12.52
C ASP A 406 8.80 -14.14 11.86
N GLY A 407 9.18 -14.10 10.59
CA GLY A 407 9.73 -15.24 9.87
C GLY A 407 9.32 -15.27 8.40
N THR A 408 9.25 -16.48 7.82
CA THR A 408 8.70 -16.67 6.49
C THR A 408 7.19 -16.48 6.53
N LEU A 409 6.68 -15.52 5.75
CA LEU A 409 5.25 -15.29 5.59
C LEU A 409 4.54 -16.57 5.15
N ASN A 410 3.42 -16.88 5.78
CA ASN A 410 2.58 -18.01 5.41
C ASN A 410 1.10 -17.66 5.57
N PHE A 411 0.43 -17.53 4.44
CA PHE A 411 -0.99 -17.21 4.35
C PHE A 411 -1.89 -18.42 4.08
N ALA A 412 -1.36 -19.64 4.21
CA ALA A 412 -2.17 -20.84 4.17
C ALA A 412 -3.20 -20.81 5.31
N GLY A 413 -4.49 -20.81 4.96
CA GLY A 413 -5.55 -20.70 5.96
C GLY A 413 -6.98 -20.59 5.44
N ALA A 414 -7.19 -20.43 4.13
CA ALA A 414 -8.51 -20.34 3.50
C ALA A 414 -9.46 -19.36 4.24
N THR A 415 -8.92 -18.19 4.60
CA THR A 415 -9.63 -17.09 5.28
C THR A 415 -9.31 -15.75 4.62
N GLY A 416 -10.12 -14.73 4.89
CA GLY A 416 -9.88 -13.37 4.42
C GLY A 416 -9.64 -13.33 2.91
N ALA A 417 -8.54 -12.69 2.51
CA ALA A 417 -8.07 -12.58 1.13
C ALA A 417 -7.87 -13.92 0.40
N PHE A 418 -7.67 -15.01 1.14
CA PHE A 418 -7.32 -16.32 0.61
C PHE A 418 -8.47 -17.32 0.69
N LYS A 419 -9.68 -16.85 1.01
CA LYS A 419 -10.84 -17.71 1.27
C LYS A 419 -11.19 -18.62 0.11
N THR A 420 -11.16 -18.10 -1.12
CA THR A 420 -11.52 -18.84 -2.34
C THR A 420 -10.34 -19.11 -3.27
N GLU A 421 -9.17 -18.53 -2.99
CA GLU A 421 -7.98 -18.66 -3.81
C GLU A 421 -6.72 -18.52 -2.93
N ALA A 422 -5.98 -19.61 -2.71
CA ALA A 422 -4.92 -19.62 -1.69
C ALA A 422 -3.60 -18.95 -2.11
N ASN A 423 -3.35 -18.85 -3.42
CA ASN A 423 -2.03 -18.52 -3.97
C ASN A 423 -2.07 -17.36 -4.98
N TRP A 424 -3.11 -16.53 -4.93
CA TRP A 424 -3.30 -15.47 -5.92
C TRP A 424 -2.20 -14.41 -5.87
N THR A 425 -1.48 -14.26 -4.75
CA THR A 425 -0.32 -13.35 -4.62
C THR A 425 0.97 -13.94 -5.20
N ASN A 426 1.02 -15.26 -5.47
CA ASN A 426 2.27 -15.91 -5.86
C ASN A 426 2.72 -15.44 -7.24
N THR A 427 4.04 -15.45 -7.46
CA THR A 427 4.73 -15.20 -8.74
C THR A 427 4.76 -13.76 -9.24
N TRP A 428 3.77 -12.93 -8.89
CA TRP A 428 3.64 -11.58 -9.46
C TRP A 428 3.81 -10.46 -8.46
N THR A 429 3.84 -10.72 -7.15
CA THR A 429 4.20 -9.71 -6.13
C THR A 429 5.71 -9.67 -5.91
N LYS A 430 6.23 -8.56 -5.38
CA LYS A 430 7.66 -8.40 -5.05
C LYS A 430 8.15 -9.36 -3.98
N PHE A 431 7.26 -9.84 -3.13
CA PHE A 431 7.62 -10.72 -2.02
C PHE A 431 7.57 -12.18 -2.49
N THR A 432 8.68 -12.91 -2.28
CA THR A 432 8.82 -14.33 -2.56
C THR A 432 8.76 -15.13 -1.26
N ASN A 433 8.30 -16.38 -1.35
CA ASN A 433 8.06 -17.33 -0.24
C ASN A 433 6.75 -17.09 0.54
N PHE A 434 5.62 -17.18 -0.15
CA PHE A 434 4.33 -17.55 0.46
C PHE A 434 4.24 -19.06 0.66
#